data_AF-A0A4U0NGF5-F1
#
_entry.id   AF-A0A4U0NGF5-F1
#
_cell.length_a   1.000
_cell.length_b   1.000
_cell.length_c   1.000
_cell.angle_alpha   90.00
_cell.angle_beta   90.00
_cell.angle_gamma   90.00
#
_symmetry.space_group_name_H-M   'P 1'
#
loop_
_entity.id
_entity.type
_entity.pdbx_description
1 polymer ?
#
loop_
_entity_poly.entity_id
_entity_poly.type
_entity_poly.pdbx_seq_one_letter_code
_entity_poly.pdbx_strand_id
1 'polypeptide(L)'
;MNRRQAIQRVAMIIGGSVIGANLFLEGCTRSASKDVAALFEQTNIDLLNELAEAILPRTSTPGAKDANVGAFIPVMIRDCYTSVDQKAFLEGLSKIDEISQEGFNKKFAEITPEERLQFVNTLDKEAKAFQTEKREKEKAMEQDRANQNESSTNRQNQSANKVNDLDELPNHFFTMLKQLTLTGFFTSEVGMTQALRYVKIPGKFDGAYPYKKGDRAFA
;
A
#
# COMPACT_ATOMS: atom_id res chain seq x y z
N MET A 1 -8.93 25.55 52.00
CA MET A 1 -8.68 24.86 50.71
C MET A 1 -8.32 23.40 51.00
N ASN A 2 -9.18 22.45 50.64
CA ASN A 2 -8.96 21.03 50.95
C ASN A 2 -7.97 20.40 49.96
N ARG A 3 -6.74 20.10 50.42
CA ARG A 3 -5.65 19.54 49.60
C ARG A 3 -6.06 18.26 48.83
N ARG A 4 -6.89 17.41 49.44
CA ARG A 4 -7.43 16.20 48.80
C ARG A 4 -8.31 16.51 47.58
N GLN A 5 -9.15 17.55 47.68
CA GLN A 5 -10.02 17.96 46.57
C GLN A 5 -9.22 18.62 45.43
N ALA A 6 -8.14 19.35 45.77
CA ALA A 6 -7.25 19.92 44.76
C ALA A 6 -6.52 18.84 43.96
N ILE A 7 -5.99 17.80 44.64
CA ILE A 7 -5.31 16.67 43.98
C ILE A 7 -6.29 15.88 43.09
N GLN A 8 -7.52 15.63 43.55
CA GLN A 8 -8.55 14.97 42.74
C GLN A 8 -8.89 15.76 41.46
N ARG A 9 -8.98 17.08 41.55
CA ARG A 9 -9.28 17.94 40.38
C ARG A 9 -8.13 17.98 39.39
N VAL A 10 -6.88 18.06 39.86
CA VAL A 10 -5.70 18.01 38.98
C VAL A 10 -5.57 16.65 38.29
N ALA A 11 -5.83 15.54 39.01
CA ALA A 11 -5.84 14.20 38.43
C ALA A 11 -6.94 14.04 37.36
N MET A 12 -8.13 14.63 37.55
CA MET A 12 -9.18 14.63 36.53
C MET A 12 -8.82 15.45 35.29
N ILE A 13 -8.14 16.58 35.45
CA ILE A 13 -7.71 17.41 34.32
C ILE A 13 -6.61 16.70 33.50
N ILE A 14 -5.60 16.14 34.16
CA ILE A 14 -4.48 15.46 33.48
C ILE A 14 -4.92 14.09 32.95
N GLY A 15 -5.72 13.33 33.70
CA GLY A 15 -6.25 12.04 33.24
C GLY A 15 -7.25 12.20 32.11
N GLY A 16 -8.10 13.24 32.17
CA GLY A 16 -9.06 13.57 31.12
C GLY A 16 -8.40 14.07 29.83
N SER A 17 -7.30 14.83 29.93
CA SER A 17 -6.57 15.29 28.74
C SER A 17 -5.80 14.15 28.07
N VAL A 18 -5.22 13.20 28.79
CA VAL A 18 -4.46 12.09 28.19
C VAL A 18 -5.37 11.10 27.46
N ILE A 19 -6.55 10.79 28.01
CA ILE A 19 -7.50 9.86 27.36
C ILE A 19 -8.30 10.58 26.26
N GLY A 20 -8.65 11.84 26.47
CA GLY A 20 -9.42 12.64 25.50
C GLY A 20 -8.58 13.19 24.34
N ALA A 21 -7.27 13.36 24.50
CA ALA A 21 -6.40 13.87 23.44
C ALA A 21 -6.31 12.92 22.26
N ASN A 22 -6.29 11.59 22.46
CA ASN A 22 -6.31 10.66 21.32
C ASN A 22 -7.61 10.81 20.52
N LEU A 23 -8.76 11.00 21.18
CA LEU A 23 -10.04 11.22 20.49
C LEU A 23 -10.10 12.57 19.75
N PHE A 24 -9.35 13.58 20.21
CA PHE A 24 -9.30 14.92 19.61
C PHE A 24 -8.19 15.07 18.55
N LEU A 25 -7.13 14.26 18.64
CA LEU A 25 -5.96 14.23 17.74
C LEU A 25 -6.05 13.15 16.66
N GLU A 26 -6.96 12.17 16.80
CA GLU A 26 -7.43 11.31 15.71
C GLU A 26 -8.25 12.17 14.73
N GLY A 27 -7.55 13.04 14.01
CA GLY A 27 -8.13 13.83 12.92
C GLY A 27 -8.76 12.88 11.92
N CYS A 28 -10.07 13.00 11.74
CA CYS A 28 -10.90 12.29 10.77
C CYS A 28 -10.34 10.91 10.38
N THR A 29 -10.43 9.92 11.27
CA THR A 29 -10.33 8.53 10.83
C THR A 29 -11.39 8.34 9.75
N ARG A 30 -10.98 8.27 8.48
CA ARG A 30 -11.91 7.93 7.40
C ARG A 30 -12.46 6.56 7.77
N SER A 31 -13.76 6.49 8.03
CA SER A 31 -14.39 5.20 8.28
C SER A 31 -14.13 4.35 7.03
N ALA A 32 -13.47 3.21 7.23
CA ALA A 32 -13.36 2.23 6.16
C ALA A 32 -14.78 1.83 5.72
N SER A 33 -14.95 1.52 4.44
CA SER A 33 -16.10 0.71 4.04
C SER A 33 -16.06 -0.62 4.80
N LYS A 34 -17.21 -1.28 4.96
CA LYS A 34 -17.27 -2.56 5.69
C LYS A 34 -16.26 -3.59 5.12
N ASP A 35 -16.10 -3.59 3.79
CA ASP A 35 -15.21 -4.53 3.11
C ASP A 35 -13.73 -4.21 3.33
N VAL A 36 -13.36 -2.92 3.35
CA VAL A 36 -11.98 -2.49 3.67
C VAL A 36 -11.67 -2.68 5.16
N ALA A 37 -12.67 -2.59 6.04
CA ALA A 37 -12.50 -2.85 7.46
C ALA A 37 -12.05 -4.29 7.75
N ALA A 38 -12.47 -5.26 6.94
CA ALA A 38 -12.04 -6.66 7.06
C ALA A 38 -10.52 -6.82 6.91
N LEU A 39 -9.85 -5.94 6.14
CA LEU A 39 -8.39 -5.97 5.98
C LEU A 39 -7.63 -5.75 7.30
N PHE A 40 -8.27 -5.15 8.31
CA PHE A 40 -7.68 -4.92 9.63
C PHE A 40 -7.81 -6.14 10.57
N GLU A 41 -8.48 -7.21 10.14
CA GLU A 41 -8.49 -8.47 10.89
C GLU A 41 -7.10 -9.12 10.90
N GLN A 42 -6.74 -9.72 12.03
CA GLN A 42 -5.41 -10.31 12.22
C GLN A 42 -5.09 -11.36 11.15
N THR A 43 -6.06 -12.18 10.75
CA THR A 43 -5.91 -13.18 9.67
C THR A 43 -5.49 -12.55 8.35
N ASN A 44 -6.08 -11.41 7.99
CA ASN A 44 -5.75 -10.70 6.76
C ASN A 44 -4.41 -9.98 6.86
N ILE A 45 -4.08 -9.41 8.02
CA ILE A 45 -2.76 -8.83 8.29
C ILE A 45 -1.66 -9.89 8.18
N ASP A 46 -1.89 -11.09 8.72
CA ASP A 46 -0.95 -12.20 8.65
C ASP A 46 -0.76 -12.68 7.20
N LEU A 47 -1.86 -12.83 6.44
CA LEU A 47 -1.80 -13.16 5.02
C LEU A 47 -1.02 -12.09 4.23
N LEU A 48 -1.31 -10.80 4.46
CA LEU A 48 -0.61 -9.70 3.81
C LEU A 48 0.88 -9.68 4.18
N ASN A 49 1.23 -10.02 5.43
CA ASN A 49 2.61 -10.18 5.86
C ASN A 49 3.31 -11.33 5.12
N GLU A 50 2.68 -12.49 4.98
CA GLU A 50 3.24 -13.62 4.22
C GLU A 50 3.42 -13.30 2.73
N LEU A 51 2.48 -12.57 2.13
CA LEU A 51 2.57 -12.12 0.74
C LEU A 51 3.67 -11.07 0.56
N ALA A 52 3.75 -10.10 1.47
CA ALA A 52 4.79 -9.09 1.45
C ALA A 52 6.18 -9.73 1.65
N GLU A 53 6.29 -10.74 2.52
CA GLU A 53 7.51 -11.51 2.73
C GLU A 53 7.89 -12.32 1.48
N ALA A 54 6.92 -12.86 0.74
CA ALA A 54 7.21 -13.51 -0.54
C ALA A 54 7.79 -12.55 -1.60
N ILE A 55 7.40 -11.26 -1.55
CA ILE A 55 7.93 -10.21 -2.42
C ILE A 55 9.31 -9.74 -1.97
N LEU A 56 9.50 -9.55 -0.66
CA LEU A 56 10.74 -9.08 -0.06
C LEU A 56 11.11 -9.98 1.14
N PRO A 57 11.66 -11.18 0.86
CA PRO A 57 11.97 -12.14 1.89
C PRO A 57 13.20 -11.71 2.68
N ARG A 58 13.26 -12.13 3.94
CA ARG A 58 14.43 -12.00 4.79
C ARG A 58 15.63 -12.71 4.16
N THR A 59 16.76 -11.99 4.12
CA THR A 59 18.04 -12.54 3.64
C THR A 59 19.14 -12.18 4.66
N SER A 60 20.19 -11.48 4.23
CA SER A 60 21.17 -10.86 5.12
C SER A 60 20.66 -9.56 5.75
N THR A 61 19.51 -9.08 5.30
CA THR A 61 18.74 -7.97 5.86
C THR A 61 17.34 -8.44 6.26
N PRO A 62 16.64 -7.69 7.14
CA PRO A 62 15.25 -7.98 7.47
C PRO A 62 14.34 -8.04 6.23
N GLY A 63 13.26 -8.82 6.32
CA GLY A 63 12.22 -8.95 5.31
C GLY A 63 11.00 -8.05 5.57
N ALA A 64 10.02 -8.05 4.67
CA ALA A 64 8.82 -7.23 4.81
C ALA A 64 8.01 -7.54 6.09
N LYS A 65 7.97 -8.80 6.51
CA LYS A 65 7.27 -9.22 7.73
C LYS A 65 7.95 -8.69 8.99
N ASP A 66 9.28 -8.54 8.99
CA ASP A 66 10.02 -7.93 10.11
C ASP A 66 9.63 -6.45 10.32
N ALA A 67 9.15 -5.77 9.28
CA ALA A 67 8.65 -4.40 9.33
C ALA A 67 7.13 -4.29 9.53
N ASN A 68 6.43 -5.41 9.73
CA ASN A 68 4.96 -5.50 9.85
C ASN A 68 4.21 -4.77 8.72
N VAL A 69 4.68 -4.94 7.49
CA VAL A 69 4.10 -4.33 6.28
C VAL A 69 2.62 -4.71 6.11
N GLY A 70 2.21 -5.90 6.56
CA GLY A 70 0.83 -6.35 6.52
C GLY A 70 -0.15 -5.46 7.30
N ALA A 71 0.29 -4.78 8.37
CA ALA A 71 -0.53 -3.82 9.10
C ALA A 71 -0.55 -2.42 8.44
N PHE A 72 0.49 -2.10 7.66
CA PHE A 72 0.59 -0.84 6.93
C PHE A 72 -0.31 -0.81 5.69
N ILE A 73 -0.41 -1.92 4.95
CA ILE A 73 -1.19 -2.01 3.71
C ILE A 73 -2.67 -1.60 3.89
N PRO A 74 -3.43 -2.10 4.88
CA PRO A 74 -4.82 -1.72 5.08
C PRO A 74 -5.03 -0.22 5.30
N VAL A 75 -4.13 0.43 6.03
CA VAL A 75 -4.15 1.88 6.28
C VAL A 75 -4.03 2.63 4.95
N MET A 76 -3.05 2.25 4.13
CA MET A 76 -2.83 2.88 2.82
C MET A 76 -4.01 2.66 1.87
N ILE A 77 -4.53 1.43 1.78
CA ILE A 77 -5.69 1.10 0.92
C ILE A 77 -6.92 1.92 1.34
N ARG A 78 -7.17 2.06 2.63
CA ARG A 78 -8.29 2.86 3.15
C ARG A 78 -8.15 4.35 2.83
N ASP A 79 -6.95 4.91 3.04
CA ASP A 79 -6.76 6.36 3.07
C ASP A 79 -6.36 6.95 1.72
N CYS A 80 -5.66 6.18 0.87
CA CYS A 80 -4.99 6.68 -0.32
C CYS A 80 -5.53 6.12 -1.65
N TYR A 81 -6.40 5.11 -1.64
CA TYR A 81 -6.91 4.48 -2.86
C TYR A 81 -8.39 4.79 -3.12
N THR A 82 -8.79 4.74 -4.38
CA THR A 82 -10.18 4.92 -4.81
C THR A 82 -11.01 3.68 -4.49
N SER A 83 -12.34 3.79 -4.47
CA SER A 83 -13.24 2.65 -4.26
C SER A 83 -13.05 1.55 -5.31
N VAL A 84 -12.72 1.93 -6.55
CA VAL A 84 -12.47 0.98 -7.65
C VAL A 84 -11.20 0.16 -7.37
N ASP A 85 -10.12 0.81 -6.97
CA ASP A 85 -8.88 0.14 -6.59
C ASP A 85 -9.04 -0.70 -5.31
N GLN A 86 -9.77 -0.19 -4.31
CA GLN A 86 -10.09 -0.96 -3.09
C GLN A 86 -10.80 -2.26 -3.43
N LYS A 87 -11.80 -2.22 -4.31
CA LYS A 87 -12.54 -3.39 -4.75
C LYS A 87 -11.64 -4.37 -5.51
N ALA A 88 -10.85 -3.87 -6.47
CA ALA A 88 -9.91 -4.71 -7.21
C ALA A 88 -8.86 -5.35 -6.31
N PHE A 89 -8.41 -4.64 -5.27
CA PHE A 89 -7.49 -5.18 -4.27
C PHE A 89 -8.11 -6.33 -3.48
N LEU A 90 -9.34 -6.14 -2.97
CA LEU A 90 -10.08 -7.15 -2.21
C LEU A 90 -10.39 -8.40 -3.06
N GLU A 91 -10.85 -8.21 -4.29
CA GLU A 91 -11.12 -9.29 -5.24
C GLU A 91 -9.83 -10.07 -5.59
N GLY A 92 -8.70 -9.37 -5.72
CA GLY A 92 -7.40 -10.00 -5.91
C GLY A 92 -6.97 -10.83 -4.68
N LEU A 93 -7.12 -10.27 -3.48
CA LEU A 93 -6.77 -10.93 -2.23
C LEU A 93 -7.60 -12.20 -2.01
N SER A 94 -8.91 -12.19 -2.32
CA SER A 94 -9.78 -13.36 -2.18
C SER A 94 -9.41 -14.51 -3.13
N LYS A 95 -8.75 -14.21 -4.26
CA LYS A 95 -8.37 -15.22 -5.27
C LYS A 95 -7.01 -15.86 -5.02
N ILE A 96 -6.26 -15.43 -4.01
CA ILE A 96 -4.88 -15.91 -3.78
C ILE A 96 -4.83 -17.43 -3.56
N ASP A 97 -5.73 -17.96 -2.76
CA ASP A 97 -5.79 -19.40 -2.52
C ASP A 97 -6.20 -20.17 -3.78
N GLU A 98 -7.09 -19.61 -4.62
CA GLU A 98 -7.49 -20.20 -5.90
C GLU A 98 -6.29 -20.27 -6.87
N ILE A 99 -5.57 -19.15 -7.03
CA ILE A 99 -4.38 -19.06 -7.89
C ILE A 99 -3.28 -20.01 -7.38
N SER A 100 -3.09 -20.09 -6.06
CA SER A 100 -2.12 -21.01 -5.46
C SER A 100 -2.51 -22.47 -5.69
N GLN A 101 -3.80 -22.79 -5.57
CA GLN A 101 -4.31 -24.14 -5.82
C GLN A 101 -4.16 -24.54 -7.28
N GLU A 102 -4.44 -23.63 -8.22
CA GLU A 102 -4.27 -23.88 -9.66
C GLU A 102 -2.80 -24.10 -10.05
N GLY A 103 -1.87 -23.34 -9.44
CA GLY A 103 -0.44 -23.43 -9.76
C GLY A 103 0.30 -24.56 -9.04
N PHE A 104 -0.04 -24.85 -7.79
CA PHE A 104 0.75 -25.70 -6.89
C PHE A 104 -0.07 -26.80 -6.19
N ASN A 105 -1.39 -26.85 -6.40
CA ASN A 105 -2.33 -27.76 -5.75
C ASN A 105 -2.32 -27.68 -4.21
N LYS A 106 -1.95 -26.52 -3.67
CA LYS A 106 -1.90 -26.20 -2.23
C LYS A 106 -2.39 -24.77 -2.01
N LYS A 107 -2.87 -24.48 -0.81
CA LYS A 107 -3.17 -23.10 -0.37
C LYS A 107 -1.90 -22.27 -0.24
N PHE A 108 -2.01 -20.95 -0.29
CA PHE A 108 -0.84 -20.06 -0.25
C PHE A 108 -0.05 -20.19 1.06
N ALA A 109 -0.73 -20.48 2.18
CA ALA A 109 -0.07 -20.70 3.47
C ALA A 109 0.83 -21.95 3.47
N GLU A 110 0.53 -22.94 2.64
CA GLU A 110 1.15 -24.28 2.64
C GLU A 110 2.27 -24.44 1.60
N ILE A 111 2.46 -23.45 0.72
CA ILE A 111 3.52 -23.48 -0.29
C ILE A 111 4.89 -23.09 0.32
N THR A 112 5.93 -23.73 -0.19
CA THR A 112 7.34 -23.53 0.18
C THR A 112 7.87 -22.16 -0.22
N PRO A 113 8.98 -21.66 0.36
CA PRO A 113 9.58 -20.39 -0.03
C PRO A 113 9.90 -20.29 -1.53
N GLU A 114 10.35 -21.38 -2.15
CA GLU A 114 10.64 -21.46 -3.58
C GLU A 114 9.36 -21.38 -4.42
N GLU A 115 8.31 -22.09 -4.03
CA GLU A 115 6.98 -22.02 -4.67
C GLU A 115 6.37 -20.61 -4.50
N ARG A 116 6.56 -19.96 -3.34
CA ARG A 116 6.13 -18.57 -3.10
C ARG A 116 6.82 -17.59 -4.04
N LEU A 117 8.12 -17.77 -4.27
CA LEU A 117 8.86 -16.95 -5.25
C LEU A 117 8.31 -17.16 -6.67
N GLN A 118 7.99 -18.38 -7.06
CA GLN A 118 7.36 -18.66 -8.35
C GLN A 118 5.97 -18.03 -8.45
N PHE A 119 5.16 -18.14 -7.40
CA PHE A 119 3.84 -17.55 -7.29
C PHE A 119 3.86 -16.04 -7.50
N VAL A 120 4.69 -15.29 -6.75
CA VAL A 120 4.78 -13.83 -6.90
C VAL A 120 5.36 -13.40 -8.25
N ASN A 121 6.24 -14.20 -8.86
CA ASN A 121 6.77 -13.91 -10.19
C ASN A 121 5.72 -14.08 -11.30
N THR A 122 4.82 -15.06 -11.16
CA THR A 122 3.68 -15.23 -12.07
C THR A 122 2.74 -14.02 -11.95
N LEU A 123 2.37 -13.64 -10.73
CA LEU A 123 1.54 -12.46 -10.50
C LEU A 123 2.19 -11.16 -10.99
N ASP A 124 3.52 -11.02 -10.86
CA ASP A 124 4.24 -9.84 -11.38
C ASP A 124 4.17 -9.75 -12.91
N LYS A 125 4.21 -10.88 -13.60
CA LYS A 125 4.07 -10.92 -15.07
C LYS A 125 2.65 -10.54 -15.50
N GLU A 126 1.65 -11.11 -14.86
CA GLU A 126 0.24 -10.78 -15.10
C GLU A 126 -0.05 -9.30 -14.84
N ALA A 127 0.45 -8.78 -13.71
CA ALA A 127 0.31 -7.38 -13.35
C ALA A 127 0.96 -6.43 -14.38
N LYS A 128 2.13 -6.78 -14.91
CA LYS A 128 2.81 -6.01 -15.97
C LYS A 128 2.05 -6.04 -17.29
N ALA A 129 1.50 -7.19 -17.67
CA ALA A 129 0.67 -7.32 -18.87
C ALA A 129 -0.57 -6.44 -18.74
N PHE A 130 -1.31 -6.57 -17.64
CA PHE A 130 -2.48 -5.75 -17.34
C PHE A 130 -2.16 -4.24 -17.36
N GLN A 131 -1.04 -3.83 -16.78
CA GLN A 131 -0.64 -2.42 -16.76
C GLN A 131 -0.31 -1.89 -18.17
N THR A 132 0.27 -2.73 -19.03
CA THR A 132 0.57 -2.34 -20.41
C THR A 132 -0.72 -2.14 -21.19
N GLU A 133 -1.66 -3.09 -21.11
CA GLU A 133 -2.98 -2.98 -21.73
C GLU A 133 -3.77 -1.78 -21.20
N LYS A 134 -3.72 -1.52 -19.89
CA LYS A 134 -4.36 -0.35 -19.27
C LYS A 134 -3.80 0.95 -19.86
N ARG A 135 -2.47 1.08 -19.95
CA ARG A 135 -1.83 2.27 -20.55
C ARG A 135 -2.19 2.45 -22.03
N GLU A 136 -2.34 1.36 -22.77
CA GLU A 136 -2.78 1.41 -24.16
C GLU A 136 -4.23 1.89 -24.28
N LYS A 137 -5.12 1.38 -23.41
CA LYS A 137 -6.52 1.83 -23.32
C LYS A 137 -6.61 3.31 -22.94
N GLU A 138 -5.86 3.75 -21.94
CA GLU A 138 -5.79 5.16 -21.53
C GLU A 138 -5.33 6.06 -22.68
N LYS A 139 -4.29 5.66 -23.43
CA LYS A 139 -3.81 6.41 -24.59
C LYS A 139 -4.83 6.46 -25.74
N ALA A 140 -5.50 5.35 -26.03
CA ALA A 140 -6.52 5.30 -27.07
C ALA A 140 -7.71 6.20 -26.72
N MET A 141 -8.18 6.15 -25.46
CA MET A 141 -9.24 7.01 -24.96
C MET A 141 -8.85 8.50 -24.96
N GLU A 142 -7.60 8.83 -24.64
CA GLU A 142 -7.09 10.21 -24.70
C GLU A 142 -7.02 10.71 -26.15
N GLN A 143 -6.57 9.87 -27.09
CA GLN A 143 -6.56 10.19 -28.53
C GLN A 143 -7.98 10.41 -29.07
N ASP A 144 -8.95 9.59 -28.67
CA ASP A 144 -10.35 9.77 -29.05
C ASP A 144 -10.93 11.09 -28.50
N ARG A 145 -10.55 11.50 -27.29
CA ARG A 145 -10.93 12.79 -26.70
C ARG A 145 -10.30 13.97 -27.45
N ALA A 146 -9.03 13.87 -27.83
CA ALA A 146 -8.36 14.89 -28.63
C ALA A 146 -9.03 15.09 -30.01
N ASN A 147 -9.36 13.99 -30.69
CA ASN A 147 -10.03 14.01 -32.00
C ASN A 147 -11.48 14.54 -31.92
N GLN A 148 -12.21 14.26 -30.82
CA GLN A 148 -13.54 14.82 -30.57
C GLN A 148 -13.51 16.33 -30.32
N ASN A 149 -12.44 16.85 -29.70
CA ASN A 149 -12.28 18.27 -29.42
C ASN A 149 -11.96 19.10 -30.68
N GLU A 150 -11.17 18.56 -31.62
CA GLU A 150 -10.89 19.22 -32.90
C GLU A 150 -12.11 19.31 -33.84
N SER A 151 -13.05 18.36 -33.72
CA SER A 151 -14.30 18.33 -34.50
C SER A 151 -15.40 19.26 -33.95
N SER A 152 -15.13 19.97 -32.85
CA SER A 152 -16.13 20.69 -32.05
C SER A 152 -15.85 22.19 -31.94
N THR A 153 -15.78 22.93 -33.06
CA THR A 153 -15.81 24.42 -33.03
C THR A 153 -17.20 24.97 -32.68
N ASN A 154 -18.23 24.14 -32.46
CA ASN A 154 -19.53 24.66 -32.05
C ASN A 154 -20.37 23.63 -31.29
N ARG A 155 -20.27 23.64 -29.96
CA ARG A 155 -21.38 23.32 -29.04
C ARG A 155 -21.02 23.71 -27.61
N GLN A 156 -21.42 24.93 -27.23
CA GLN A 156 -21.68 25.25 -25.84
C GLN A 156 -22.67 24.24 -25.27
N ASN A 157 -22.40 23.79 -24.05
CA ASN A 157 -23.34 23.13 -23.14
C ASN A 157 -23.80 21.73 -23.54
N GLN A 158 -22.89 20.75 -23.50
CA GLN A 158 -23.26 19.39 -23.10
C GLN A 158 -22.05 18.66 -22.53
N SER A 159 -22.25 18.04 -21.38
CA SER A 159 -21.36 17.05 -20.74
C SER A 159 -20.37 17.54 -19.67
N ALA A 160 -20.92 18.03 -18.56
CA ALA A 160 -20.23 17.97 -17.26
C ALA A 160 -20.23 16.54 -16.66
N ASN A 161 -20.64 15.51 -17.42
CA ASN A 161 -20.82 14.12 -16.95
C ASN A 161 -20.00 13.08 -17.74
N LYS A 162 -19.03 13.50 -18.56
CA LYS A 162 -18.12 12.58 -19.30
C LYS A 162 -16.67 12.84 -18.88
N VAL A 163 -16.43 12.78 -17.57
CA VAL A 163 -15.08 12.88 -16.98
C VAL A 163 -14.62 11.56 -16.35
N ASN A 164 -15.50 10.55 -16.17
CA ASN A 164 -15.18 9.42 -15.29
C ASN A 164 -14.58 8.17 -15.95
N ASP A 165 -14.65 7.99 -17.27
CA ASP A 165 -14.28 6.69 -17.87
C ASP A 165 -12.77 6.37 -17.78
N LEU A 166 -11.91 7.40 -17.71
CA LEU A 166 -10.45 7.24 -17.56
C LEU A 166 -10.02 6.96 -16.11
N ASP A 167 -10.75 7.49 -15.14
CA ASP A 167 -10.46 7.35 -13.71
C ASP A 167 -11.04 6.04 -13.11
N GLU A 168 -11.75 5.25 -13.92
CA GLU A 168 -12.45 4.02 -13.50
C GLU A 168 -11.69 2.71 -13.74
N LEU A 169 -10.57 2.72 -14.48
CA LEU A 169 -9.80 1.48 -14.70
C LEU A 169 -8.98 1.14 -13.44
N PRO A 170 -9.28 0.05 -12.71
CA PRO A 170 -8.53 -0.28 -11.51
C PRO A 170 -7.08 -0.62 -11.85
N ASN A 171 -6.19 -0.44 -10.89
CA ASN A 171 -4.86 -1.03 -10.93
C ASN A 171 -4.93 -2.52 -10.62
N HIS A 172 -3.99 -3.29 -11.16
CA HIS A 172 -3.88 -4.71 -10.81
C HIS A 172 -3.53 -4.86 -9.33
N PHE A 173 -4.21 -5.76 -8.60
CA PHE A 173 -4.04 -5.91 -7.15
C PHE A 173 -2.57 -6.13 -6.76
N PHE A 174 -1.86 -6.97 -7.51
CA PHE A 174 -0.46 -7.28 -7.23
C PHE A 174 0.47 -6.08 -7.46
N THR A 175 0.15 -5.18 -8.40
CA THR A 175 0.89 -3.92 -8.58
C THR A 175 0.79 -3.08 -7.31
N MET A 176 -0.43 -2.93 -6.77
CA MET A 176 -0.68 -2.19 -5.54
C MET A 176 0.05 -2.85 -4.35
N LEU A 177 -0.12 -4.16 -4.18
CA LEU A 177 0.53 -4.93 -3.11
C LEU A 177 2.05 -4.79 -3.14
N LYS A 178 2.67 -4.91 -4.31
CA LYS A 178 4.13 -4.79 -4.48
C LYS A 178 4.63 -3.38 -4.19
N GLN A 179 3.93 -2.35 -4.68
CA GLN A 179 4.29 -0.96 -4.39
C GLN A 179 4.16 -0.65 -2.90
N LEU A 180 3.07 -1.08 -2.26
CA LEU A 180 2.85 -0.89 -0.84
C LEU A 180 3.85 -1.69 0.00
N THR A 181 4.27 -2.87 -0.45
CA THR A 181 5.30 -3.66 0.21
C THR A 181 6.64 -2.94 0.23
N LEU A 182 7.09 -2.46 -0.93
CA LEU A 182 8.33 -1.70 -1.03
C LEU A 182 8.25 -0.38 -0.25
N THR A 183 7.15 0.35 -0.38
CA THR A 183 6.95 1.64 0.30
C THR A 183 6.90 1.44 1.82
N GLY A 184 6.13 0.48 2.31
CA GLY A 184 6.01 0.21 3.74
C GLY A 184 7.32 -0.27 4.34
N PHE A 185 8.05 -1.15 3.64
CA PHE A 185 9.34 -1.61 4.15
C PHE A 185 10.39 -0.49 4.17
N PHE A 186 10.59 0.22 3.05
CA PHE A 186 11.66 1.23 2.97
C PHE A 186 11.36 2.55 3.68
N THR A 187 10.12 2.77 4.12
CA THR A 187 9.77 3.88 5.03
C THR A 187 9.67 3.45 6.50
N SER A 188 9.82 2.15 6.80
CA SER A 188 9.88 1.65 8.17
C SER A 188 11.24 1.91 8.82
N GLU A 189 11.27 2.00 10.14
CA GLU A 189 12.51 2.07 10.92
C GLU A 189 13.45 0.88 10.60
N VAL A 190 12.89 -0.32 10.48
CA VAL A 190 13.65 -1.55 10.19
C VAL A 190 14.30 -1.47 8.81
N GLY A 191 13.56 -1.07 7.77
CA GLY A 191 14.08 -0.92 6.43
C GLY A 191 15.16 0.16 6.35
N MET A 192 14.92 1.34 6.92
CA MET A 192 15.88 2.46 6.87
C MET A 192 17.16 2.20 7.65
N THR A 193 17.07 1.60 8.84
CA THR A 193 18.24 1.43 9.74
C THR A 193 18.99 0.13 9.54
N GLN A 194 18.31 -0.95 9.10
CA GLN A 194 18.90 -2.28 9.01
C GLN A 194 19.08 -2.77 7.56
N ALA A 195 18.23 -2.36 6.61
CA ALA A 195 18.40 -2.71 5.21
C ALA A 195 19.16 -1.63 4.41
N LEU A 196 19.05 -0.37 4.82
CA LEU A 196 19.74 0.77 4.22
C LEU A 196 20.82 1.35 5.15
N ARG A 197 21.59 2.31 4.64
CA ARG A 197 22.56 3.11 5.39
C ARG A 197 21.88 4.39 5.85
N TYR A 198 21.26 4.34 7.01
CA TYR A 198 20.62 5.50 7.59
C TYR A 198 21.64 6.61 7.90
N VAL A 199 21.43 7.79 7.33
CA VAL A 199 22.19 9.00 7.65
C VAL A 199 21.24 10.03 8.24
N LYS A 200 21.27 10.18 9.57
CA LYS A 200 20.36 11.04 10.33
C LYS A 200 20.25 12.48 9.79
N ILE A 201 21.36 13.02 9.27
CA ILE A 201 21.41 14.35 8.67
C ILE A 201 22.16 14.21 7.35
N PRO A 202 21.46 14.08 6.21
CA PRO A 202 22.12 13.97 4.92
C PRO A 202 22.89 15.26 4.63
N GLY A 203 24.18 15.09 4.29
CA GLY A 203 25.02 16.18 3.83
C GLY A 203 24.78 16.51 2.36
N LYS A 204 25.75 17.20 1.74
CA LYS A 204 25.74 17.43 0.29
C LYS A 204 25.76 16.09 -0.47
N PHE A 205 25.00 16.01 -1.56
CA PHE A 205 25.09 14.89 -2.49
C PHE A 205 26.51 14.77 -3.07
N ASP A 206 27.08 13.56 -2.99
CA ASP A 206 28.37 13.20 -3.56
C ASP A 206 28.20 12.05 -4.57
N GLY A 207 28.24 12.38 -5.85
CA GLY A 207 28.12 11.40 -6.93
C GLY A 207 29.36 10.52 -7.11
N ALA A 208 30.49 10.87 -6.49
CA ALA A 208 31.75 10.12 -6.54
C ALA A 208 32.05 9.40 -5.22
N TYR A 209 31.03 9.19 -4.38
CA TYR A 209 31.18 8.50 -3.10
C TYR A 209 31.79 7.10 -3.29
N PRO A 210 32.79 6.69 -2.48
CA PRO A 210 33.44 5.41 -2.66
C PRO A 210 32.44 4.26 -2.47
N TYR A 211 32.20 3.52 -3.56
CA TYR A 211 31.35 2.33 -3.56
C TYR A 211 32.19 1.07 -3.49
N LYS A 212 31.90 0.21 -2.51
CA LYS A 212 32.38 -1.18 -2.52
C LYS A 212 31.24 -2.10 -2.93
N LYS A 213 31.54 -3.13 -3.73
CA LYS A 213 30.53 -4.12 -4.13
C LYS A 213 29.89 -4.74 -2.88
N GLY A 214 28.57 -4.67 -2.79
CA GLY A 214 27.81 -5.12 -1.62
C GLY A 214 27.46 -4.01 -0.62
N ASP A 215 27.90 -2.78 -0.87
CA ASP A 215 27.46 -1.62 -0.11
C ASP A 215 25.95 -1.40 -0.26
N ARG A 216 25.28 -1.23 0.89
CA ARG A 216 23.85 -0.89 0.96
C ARG A 216 23.60 0.53 0.48
N ALA A 217 22.42 0.77 -0.09
CA ALA A 217 21.98 2.11 -0.46
C ALA A 217 21.75 2.99 0.78
N PHE A 218 21.81 4.31 0.61
CA PHE A 218 21.57 5.27 1.67
C PHE A 218 20.07 5.46 1.94
N ALA A 219 19.74 5.73 3.20
CA ALA A 219 18.42 6.19 3.68
C ALA A 219 18.57 7.56 4.35
#